data_AF-A0A6N7YNE0-F1
#
_entry.id   AF-A0A6N7YNE0-F1
#
_cell.length_a   1.000
_cell.length_b   1.000
_cell.length_c   1.000
_cell.angle_alpha   90.00
_cell.angle_beta   90.00
_cell.angle_gamma   90.00
#
_symmetry.space_group_name_H-M   'P 1'
#
loop_
_entity.id
_entity.type
_entity.pdbx_description
1 polymer ?
#
loop_
_entity_poly.entity_id
_entity_poly.type
_entity_poly.pdbx_seq_one_letter_code
_entity_poly.pdbx_strand_id
1 'polypeptide(L)'
;MKSKKHLASAAVAAAALAVPATAGAHGSVYTDTAKVAPTPLPANATQNDLQTQTRYAVTNHGYTYVLRETNNRPGVAGMLDYKKLPSAYRTSFASDKARWLSEGGTAAQPHATCSTPELNALSAVLSWQGNDPFYGYIPWQATSAGLEDDPALWLPRINTITGKTLTATMTTDQLKAACEGIGGTFFPADTIQTTTASLNAGYAADIVAPLNTQIGQLNADKLTLQGALDTANGAKTAADAAKAKAEADLADAIAAKSAAESRIATAEAAVKAADAARVTAEKGAAASDAAATSAKADATALRLKLTRLQVAVASLPTASEMASDGMTATVNGPAGEPVTVRVLVTETRARALKLKSRVIASGTGTIGSDATGRVTVKATTAGAKALRAAKGKLGVTVQALSGDRVAQQEATL
;
A
#
# COMPACT_ATOMS: atom_id res chain seq x y z
N MET A 1 7.37 26.85 27.11
CA MET A 1 6.79 28.14 26.70
C MET A 1 7.11 28.39 25.23
N LYS A 2 6.15 28.18 24.33
CA LYS A 2 6.11 28.38 22.84
C LYS A 2 5.02 27.36 22.40
N SER A 3 3.89 27.68 21.80
CA SER A 3 3.55 28.66 20.78
C SER A 3 2.06 29.01 20.91
N LYS A 4 1.73 30.25 21.29
CA LYS A 4 0.40 30.86 21.12
C LYS A 4 0.50 31.85 19.97
N LYS A 5 0.46 31.39 18.72
CA LYS A 5 0.53 32.28 17.53
C LYS A 5 -0.38 31.91 16.35
N HIS A 6 -1.36 31.02 16.51
CA HIS A 6 -2.27 30.66 15.40
C HIS A 6 -3.75 31.04 15.57
N LEU A 7 -4.11 31.72 16.67
CA LEU A 7 -5.50 32.14 16.92
C LEU A 7 -5.84 33.56 16.46
N ALA A 8 -4.86 34.36 16.01
CA ALA A 8 -5.09 35.75 15.61
C ALA A 8 -5.39 35.93 14.11
N SER A 9 -5.16 34.92 13.27
CA SER A 9 -5.31 35.04 11.80
C SER A 9 -6.69 34.62 11.28
N ALA A 10 -7.52 33.97 12.10
CA ALA A 10 -8.88 33.56 11.71
C ALA A 10 -9.95 34.64 11.98
N ALA A 11 -9.71 35.54 12.92
CA ALA A 11 -10.69 36.57 13.30
C ALA A 11 -10.72 37.78 12.35
N VAL A 12 -9.62 38.07 11.63
CA VAL A 12 -9.54 39.21 10.72
C VAL A 12 -10.15 38.90 9.34
N ALA A 13 -10.18 37.63 8.92
CA ALA A 13 -10.83 37.21 7.68
C ALA A 13 -12.37 37.13 7.80
N ALA A 14 -12.90 36.84 8.99
CA ALA A 14 -14.34 36.78 9.22
C ALA A 14 -15.01 38.16 9.30
N ALA A 15 -14.27 39.21 9.67
CA ALA A 15 -14.78 40.59 9.72
C ALA A 15 -14.83 41.28 8.35
N ALA A 16 -14.16 40.74 7.31
CA ALA A 16 -14.21 41.26 5.94
C ALA A 16 -15.37 40.70 5.10
N LEU A 17 -16.12 39.72 5.61
CA LEU A 17 -17.27 39.10 4.94
C LEU A 17 -18.63 39.59 5.45
N ALA A 18 -18.64 40.48 6.44
CA ALA A 18 -19.83 41.24 6.83
C ALA A 18 -19.83 42.60 6.13
N VAL A 19 -19.82 42.59 4.78
CA VAL A 19 -20.35 43.75 4.07
C VAL A 19 -21.84 43.75 4.39
N PRO A 20 -22.39 44.78 5.07
CA PRO A 20 -23.83 44.90 5.10
C PRO A 20 -24.24 44.97 3.62
N ALA A 21 -24.95 43.96 3.15
CA ALA A 21 -25.79 44.09 1.97
C ALA A 21 -26.86 45.11 2.36
N THR A 22 -26.48 46.38 2.45
CA THR A 22 -27.40 47.47 2.31
C THR A 22 -28.01 47.22 0.94
N ALA A 23 -29.24 46.73 0.96
CA ALA A 23 -30.14 46.77 -0.17
C ALA A 23 -30.40 48.25 -0.47
N GLY A 24 -29.36 48.95 -0.95
CA GLY A 24 -29.54 50.16 -1.71
C GLY A 24 -30.38 49.74 -2.89
N ALA A 25 -31.56 50.33 -3.03
CA ALA A 25 -32.28 50.32 -4.28
C ALA A 25 -31.32 50.90 -5.33
N HIS A 26 -30.61 50.02 -6.04
CA HIS A 26 -29.85 50.43 -7.21
C HIS A 26 -30.90 50.89 -8.21
N GLY A 27 -30.83 52.15 -8.65
CA GLY A 27 -31.74 52.63 -9.69
C GLY A 27 -31.68 51.68 -10.88
N SER A 28 -32.80 51.06 -11.23
CA SER A 28 -32.83 50.22 -12.42
C SER A 28 -32.75 51.07 -13.66
N VAL A 29 -31.85 50.65 -14.55
CA VAL A 29 -31.73 51.22 -15.89
C VAL A 29 -32.55 50.37 -16.84
N TYR A 30 -33.57 50.98 -17.43
CA TYR A 30 -34.37 50.36 -18.48
C TYR A 30 -33.91 50.90 -19.84
N THR A 31 -33.84 50.01 -20.84
CA THR A 31 -33.64 50.42 -22.23
C THR A 31 -34.99 50.47 -22.94
N ASP A 32 -35.29 51.61 -23.55
CA ASP A 32 -36.40 51.74 -24.49
C ASP A 32 -35.88 52.25 -25.84
N THR A 33 -36.73 52.13 -26.85
CA THR A 33 -36.48 52.52 -28.23
C THR A 33 -37.24 53.81 -28.54
N ALA A 34 -36.55 54.96 -28.62
CA ALA A 34 -37.15 56.18 -29.13
C ALA A 34 -36.97 56.32 -30.63
N LYS A 35 -37.90 57.07 -31.23
CA LYS A 35 -37.71 57.62 -32.57
C LYS A 35 -37.02 58.98 -32.48
N VAL A 36 -36.15 59.28 -33.44
CA VAL A 36 -35.53 60.58 -33.65
C VAL A 36 -35.82 61.06 -35.08
N ALA A 37 -36.15 62.34 -35.22
CA ALA A 37 -36.47 62.93 -36.51
C ALA A 37 -35.17 63.25 -37.26
N PRO A 38 -35.04 62.84 -38.54
CA PRO A 38 -33.94 63.31 -39.37
C PRO A 38 -34.09 64.81 -39.64
N THR A 39 -32.97 65.47 -39.94
CA THR A 39 -32.95 66.87 -40.35
C THR A 39 -32.46 66.97 -41.79
N PRO A 40 -33.27 67.46 -42.76
CA PRO A 40 -34.66 67.92 -42.60
C PRO A 40 -35.68 66.77 -42.52
N LEU A 41 -36.82 67.01 -41.85
CA LEU A 41 -37.96 66.08 -41.81
C LEU A 41 -38.87 66.30 -43.03
N PRO A 42 -39.31 65.25 -43.76
CA PRO A 42 -40.26 65.38 -44.86
C PRO A 42 -41.63 65.94 -44.42
N ALA A 43 -42.29 66.71 -45.29
CA ALA A 43 -43.58 67.35 -45.00
C ALA A 43 -44.73 66.36 -44.69
N ASN A 44 -44.63 65.12 -45.16
CA ASN A 44 -45.58 64.02 -44.90
C ASN A 44 -44.89 62.81 -44.26
N ALA A 45 -43.94 63.07 -43.35
CA ALA A 45 -43.22 62.01 -42.68
C ALA A 45 -44.17 61.00 -42.02
N THR A 46 -43.81 59.74 -42.16
CA THR A 46 -44.36 58.56 -41.49
C THR A 46 -43.37 58.06 -40.44
N GLN A 47 -43.75 57.08 -39.62
CA GLN A 47 -42.80 56.48 -38.67
C GLN A 47 -41.59 55.84 -39.34
N ASN A 48 -41.70 55.42 -40.60
CA ASN A 48 -40.60 54.82 -41.34
C ASN A 48 -39.51 55.85 -41.70
N ASP A 49 -39.85 57.13 -41.70
CA ASP A 49 -38.91 58.23 -41.93
C ASP A 49 -38.13 58.59 -40.65
N LEU A 50 -38.46 57.97 -39.51
CA LEU A 50 -37.80 58.23 -38.23
C LEU A 50 -36.70 57.21 -37.94
N GLN A 51 -35.56 57.70 -37.49
CA GLN A 51 -34.47 56.86 -37.03
C GLN A 51 -34.73 56.36 -35.61
N THR A 52 -34.08 55.27 -35.23
CA THR A 52 -34.29 54.61 -33.96
C THR A 52 -33.07 54.79 -33.06
N GLN A 53 -33.27 55.17 -31.80
CA GLN A 53 -32.20 55.35 -30.82
C GLN A 53 -32.56 54.65 -29.50
N THR A 54 -31.59 53.95 -28.92
CA THR A 54 -31.70 53.41 -27.56
C THR A 54 -31.70 54.55 -26.54
N ARG A 55 -32.71 54.57 -25.68
CA ARG A 55 -32.80 55.44 -24.51
C ARG A 55 -32.51 54.64 -23.25
N TYR A 56 -31.87 55.29 -22.30
CA TYR A 56 -31.69 54.77 -20.95
C TYR A 56 -32.54 55.62 -20.00
N ALA A 57 -33.43 54.98 -19.27
CA ALA A 57 -34.27 55.62 -18.26
C ALA A 57 -33.89 55.13 -16.87
N VAL A 58 -33.75 56.06 -15.92
CA VAL A 58 -33.56 55.78 -14.50
C VAL A 58 -34.85 56.14 -13.78
N THR A 59 -35.39 55.21 -13.00
CA THR A 59 -36.69 55.39 -12.35
C THR A 59 -36.58 56.36 -11.16
N ASN A 60 -37.00 57.61 -11.36
CA ASN A 60 -37.69 58.40 -10.35
C ASN A 60 -38.51 59.52 -11.02
N HIS A 61 -39.79 59.24 -11.27
CA HIS A 61 -40.86 60.15 -11.74
C HIS A 61 -40.62 61.00 -13.01
N GLY A 62 -40.83 60.36 -14.16
CA GLY A 62 -41.17 61.00 -15.43
C GLY A 62 -41.02 59.99 -16.56
N TYR A 63 -42.14 59.55 -17.14
CA TYR A 63 -42.30 58.42 -18.09
C TYR A 63 -42.35 57.03 -17.42
N THR A 64 -43.51 56.69 -16.85
CA THR A 64 -44.26 55.41 -16.89
C THR A 64 -43.60 54.02 -16.73
N TYR A 65 -42.27 53.88 -16.73
CA TYR A 65 -41.53 52.60 -16.62
C TYR A 65 -41.63 51.89 -15.26
N VAL A 66 -42.37 52.47 -14.31
CA VAL A 66 -42.77 51.79 -13.06
C VAL A 66 -43.94 50.82 -13.27
N LEU A 67 -44.58 50.82 -14.44
CA LEU A 67 -45.64 49.88 -14.80
C LEU A 67 -45.03 48.71 -15.57
N ARG A 68 -45.24 47.49 -15.08
CA ARG A 68 -44.98 46.28 -15.88
C ARG A 68 -46.27 45.94 -16.62
N GLU A 69 -46.20 45.83 -17.95
CA GLU A 69 -47.31 45.27 -18.72
C GLU A 69 -47.56 43.83 -18.23
N THR A 70 -48.69 43.61 -17.56
CA THR A 70 -49.06 42.30 -17.00
C THR A 70 -50.43 41.84 -17.48
N ASN A 71 -51.19 42.71 -18.15
CA ASN A 71 -52.52 42.41 -18.65
C ASN A 71 -52.53 41.79 -20.07
N ASN A 72 -51.36 41.52 -20.68
CA ASN A 72 -51.20 40.91 -22.01
C ASN A 72 -52.08 41.58 -23.08
N ARG A 73 -52.02 42.91 -23.19
CA ARG A 73 -52.80 43.68 -24.18
C ARG A 73 -51.90 44.19 -25.32
N PRO A 74 -51.39 43.30 -26.21
CA PRO A 74 -50.41 43.68 -27.22
C PRO A 74 -51.00 44.65 -28.24
N GLY A 75 -50.25 45.72 -28.54
CA GLY A 75 -50.54 46.61 -29.68
C GLY A 75 -51.67 47.61 -29.48
N VAL A 76 -52.16 47.82 -28.25
CA VAL A 76 -53.19 48.83 -27.95
C VAL A 76 -52.57 50.09 -27.35
N ALA A 77 -53.15 51.26 -27.67
CA ALA A 77 -52.74 52.54 -27.11
C ALA A 77 -52.99 52.59 -25.60
N GLY A 78 -51.92 52.43 -24.81
CA GLY A 78 -51.89 52.66 -23.37
C GLY A 78 -51.65 54.13 -23.05
N MET A 79 -50.61 54.41 -22.26
CA MET A 79 -50.11 55.76 -22.07
C MET A 79 -49.46 56.30 -23.35
N LEU A 80 -49.56 57.61 -23.56
CA LEU A 80 -48.99 58.31 -24.70
C LEU A 80 -47.65 58.93 -24.31
N ASP A 81 -46.56 58.37 -24.82
CA ASP A 81 -45.22 58.95 -24.67
C ASP A 81 -44.93 59.89 -25.84
N TYR A 82 -45.22 61.17 -25.63
CA TYR A 82 -44.91 62.23 -26.59
C TYR A 82 -43.42 62.45 -26.82
N LYS A 83 -42.52 61.83 -26.04
CA LYS A 83 -41.08 61.82 -26.30
C LYS A 83 -40.65 60.64 -27.16
N LYS A 84 -41.46 59.57 -27.27
CA LYS A 84 -41.26 58.49 -28.25
C LYS A 84 -41.40 59.00 -29.68
N LEU A 85 -42.25 60.02 -29.87
CA LEU A 85 -42.41 60.76 -31.11
C LEU A 85 -41.61 62.08 -31.05
N PRO A 86 -40.65 62.32 -31.97
CA PRO A 86 -39.90 63.58 -31.99
C PRO A 86 -40.82 64.79 -32.07
N SER A 87 -40.49 65.88 -31.37
CA SER A 87 -41.33 67.10 -31.39
C SER A 87 -41.59 67.62 -32.81
N ALA A 88 -40.56 67.66 -33.66
CA ALA A 88 -40.71 68.08 -35.06
C ALA A 88 -41.66 67.17 -35.86
N TYR A 89 -41.66 65.87 -35.56
CA TYR A 89 -42.57 64.89 -36.14
C TYR A 89 -44.00 65.15 -35.64
N ARG A 90 -44.23 65.25 -34.33
CA ARG A 90 -45.58 65.54 -33.79
C ARG A 90 -46.19 66.83 -34.33
N THR A 91 -45.38 67.87 -34.53
CA THR A 91 -45.85 69.15 -35.10
C THR A 91 -46.30 68.99 -36.56
N SER A 92 -45.69 68.10 -37.36
CA SER A 92 -46.04 67.95 -38.78
C SER A 92 -47.42 67.34 -39.02
N PHE A 93 -48.00 66.66 -38.03
CA PHE A 93 -49.37 66.11 -38.08
C PHE A 93 -50.20 66.53 -36.87
N ALA A 94 -50.03 67.76 -36.39
CA ALA A 94 -50.75 68.25 -35.22
C ALA A 94 -52.29 68.29 -35.40
N SER A 95 -52.76 68.36 -36.64
CA SER A 95 -54.18 68.27 -37.01
C SER A 95 -54.72 66.84 -37.04
N ASP A 96 -53.87 65.82 -37.15
CA ASP A 96 -54.24 64.40 -37.16
C ASP A 96 -54.02 63.78 -35.77
N LYS A 97 -54.96 64.05 -34.88
CA LYS A 97 -54.94 63.53 -33.50
C LYS A 97 -55.08 62.01 -33.43
N ALA A 98 -55.63 61.37 -34.47
CA ALA A 98 -55.73 59.91 -34.50
C ALA A 98 -54.33 59.27 -34.52
N ARG A 99 -53.39 59.88 -35.25
CA ARG A 99 -51.98 59.46 -35.27
C ARG A 99 -51.31 59.61 -33.90
N TRP A 100 -51.69 60.59 -33.09
CA TRP A 100 -51.11 60.76 -31.75
C TRP A 100 -51.41 59.53 -30.89
N LEU A 101 -52.64 59.03 -30.96
CA LEU A 101 -53.08 57.86 -30.21
C LEU A 101 -52.42 56.58 -30.72
N SER A 102 -52.40 56.36 -32.05
CA SER A 102 -51.88 55.13 -32.63
C SER A 102 -50.35 55.04 -32.58
N GLU A 103 -49.65 56.17 -32.70
CA GLU A 103 -48.18 56.21 -32.82
C GLU A 103 -47.47 56.48 -31.48
N GLY A 104 -48.13 57.17 -30.55
CA GLY A 104 -47.55 57.55 -29.25
C GLY A 104 -47.66 56.48 -28.15
N GLY A 105 -48.38 55.39 -28.41
CA GLY A 105 -48.65 54.35 -27.41
C GLY A 105 -47.40 53.62 -26.88
N THR A 106 -47.39 53.37 -25.57
CA THR A 106 -46.36 52.55 -24.89
C THR A 106 -46.88 51.22 -24.35
N ALA A 107 -48.12 50.84 -24.65
CA ALA A 107 -48.86 49.69 -24.10
C ALA A 107 -49.11 49.71 -22.57
N ALA A 108 -48.31 50.43 -21.79
CA ALA A 108 -48.52 50.60 -20.35
C ALA A 108 -49.92 51.15 -20.02
N GLN A 109 -50.63 50.50 -19.12
CA GLN A 109 -52.04 50.78 -18.82
C GLN A 109 -52.28 50.87 -17.29
N PRO A 110 -52.12 52.04 -16.66
CA PRO A 110 -52.30 52.20 -15.20
C PRO A 110 -53.74 52.01 -14.72
N HIS A 111 -54.73 52.09 -15.61
CA HIS A 111 -56.14 51.92 -15.27
C HIS A 111 -56.70 50.62 -15.82
N ALA A 112 -57.73 50.08 -15.18
CA ALA A 112 -58.60 49.12 -15.84
C ALA A 112 -59.28 49.80 -17.04
N THR A 113 -59.56 49.05 -18.11
CA THR A 113 -60.24 49.56 -19.30
C THR A 113 -61.36 48.64 -19.74
N CYS A 114 -62.34 49.22 -20.43
CA CYS A 114 -63.40 48.48 -21.11
C CYS A 114 -63.34 48.81 -22.59
N SER A 115 -62.99 47.82 -23.40
CA SER A 115 -62.82 47.99 -24.83
C SER A 115 -64.14 47.83 -25.56
N THR A 116 -64.71 48.93 -26.04
CA THR A 116 -65.83 48.99 -27.00
C THR A 116 -65.50 49.99 -28.11
N PRO A 117 -66.16 49.92 -29.29
CA PRO A 117 -65.98 50.93 -30.33
C PRO A 117 -66.23 52.37 -29.86
N GLU A 118 -67.24 52.59 -29.01
CA GLU A 118 -67.65 53.91 -28.52
C GLU A 118 -66.63 54.47 -27.51
N LEU A 119 -66.13 53.64 -26.60
CA LEU A 119 -65.15 54.05 -25.59
C LEU A 119 -63.74 54.23 -26.17
N ASN A 120 -63.42 53.49 -27.23
CA ASN A 120 -62.13 53.60 -27.93
C ASN A 120 -62.10 54.69 -29.01
N ALA A 121 -63.23 55.35 -29.29
CA ALA A 121 -63.29 56.41 -30.28
C ALA A 121 -62.42 57.61 -29.88
N LEU A 122 -61.74 58.23 -30.85
CA LEU A 122 -60.93 59.44 -30.64
C LEU A 122 -61.74 60.54 -29.92
N SER A 123 -63.01 60.72 -30.28
CA SER A 123 -63.90 61.67 -29.63
C SER A 123 -64.10 61.38 -28.14
N ALA A 124 -64.21 60.11 -27.74
CA ALA A 124 -64.33 59.72 -26.34
C ALA A 124 -63.05 60.05 -25.56
N VAL A 125 -61.88 59.70 -26.11
CA VAL A 125 -60.56 59.99 -25.51
C VAL A 125 -60.34 61.48 -25.32
N LEU A 126 -60.62 62.30 -26.34
CA LEU A 126 -60.45 63.75 -26.26
C LEU A 126 -61.51 64.43 -25.38
N SER A 127 -62.70 63.84 -25.21
CA SER A 127 -63.79 64.45 -24.42
C SER A 127 -63.49 64.61 -22.93
N TRP A 128 -62.55 63.82 -22.39
CA TRP A 128 -62.17 63.85 -20.98
C TRP A 128 -60.77 64.43 -20.73
N GLN A 129 -59.88 64.43 -21.74
CA GLN A 129 -58.49 64.91 -21.61
C GLN A 129 -58.19 66.21 -22.38
N GLY A 130 -59.05 66.60 -23.32
CA GLY A 130 -58.78 67.73 -24.21
C GLY A 130 -57.83 67.39 -25.36
N ASN A 131 -57.15 68.42 -25.89
CA ASN A 131 -56.43 68.36 -27.16
C ASN A 131 -55.06 67.68 -27.12
N ASP A 132 -54.54 67.35 -25.94
CA ASP A 132 -53.24 66.71 -25.73
C ASP A 132 -53.40 65.57 -24.72
N PRO A 133 -54.05 64.45 -25.12
CA PRO A 133 -54.37 63.37 -24.19
C PRO A 133 -53.09 62.72 -23.65
N PHE A 134 -53.09 62.31 -22.40
CA PHE A 134 -52.00 61.53 -21.81
C PHE A 134 -52.23 60.02 -21.94
N TYR A 135 -53.49 59.61 -22.07
CA TYR A 135 -53.94 58.23 -22.24
C TYR A 135 -54.61 58.03 -23.60
N GLY A 136 -54.36 56.89 -24.24
CA GLY A 136 -55.00 56.48 -25.49
C GLY A 136 -56.41 55.92 -25.33
N TYR A 137 -57.02 56.04 -24.15
CA TYR A 137 -58.28 55.40 -23.76
C TYR A 137 -59.03 56.22 -22.71
N ILE A 138 -60.27 55.81 -22.39
CA ILE A 138 -61.02 56.28 -21.23
C ILE A 138 -60.92 55.24 -20.08
N PRO A 139 -60.47 55.63 -18.86
CA PRO A 139 -60.35 54.69 -17.75
C PRO A 139 -61.68 54.04 -17.39
N TRP A 140 -61.70 52.74 -17.08
CA TRP A 140 -62.87 51.98 -16.60
C TRP A 140 -62.72 51.63 -15.12
N GLN A 141 -62.56 52.66 -14.31
CA GLN A 141 -62.51 52.57 -12.85
C GLN A 141 -62.89 53.91 -12.24
N ALA A 142 -63.29 53.92 -10.96
CA ALA A 142 -63.71 55.13 -10.26
C ALA A 142 -62.67 55.68 -9.27
N THR A 143 -61.48 55.11 -9.28
CA THR A 143 -60.34 55.51 -8.44
C THR A 143 -59.18 55.96 -9.30
N SER A 144 -58.38 56.88 -8.77
CA SER A 144 -57.12 57.30 -9.39
C SER A 144 -56.05 56.19 -9.30
N ALA A 145 -55.16 56.12 -10.29
CA ALA A 145 -53.94 55.30 -10.33
C ALA A 145 -52.69 56.07 -9.87
N GLY A 146 -52.79 57.34 -9.48
CA GLY A 146 -51.73 58.12 -8.83
C GLY A 146 -50.78 58.85 -9.79
N LEU A 147 -51.26 59.29 -10.96
CA LEU A 147 -50.46 59.93 -12.02
C LEU A 147 -51.13 61.21 -12.54
N GLU A 148 -51.41 62.17 -11.63
CA GLU A 148 -52.12 63.42 -11.91
C GLU A 148 -53.51 63.23 -12.54
N ASP A 149 -54.12 62.10 -12.26
CA ASP A 149 -55.40 61.67 -12.81
C ASP A 149 -56.56 62.02 -11.86
N ASP A 150 -57.63 62.56 -12.44
CA ASP A 150 -58.84 62.96 -11.71
C ASP A 150 -60.07 62.19 -12.25
N PRO A 151 -60.62 61.23 -11.48
CA PRO A 151 -61.82 60.48 -11.85
C PRO A 151 -63.02 61.35 -12.22
N ALA A 152 -63.10 62.58 -11.70
CA ALA A 152 -64.18 63.51 -12.04
C ALA A 152 -64.20 63.89 -13.52
N LEU A 153 -63.06 63.75 -14.23
CA LEU A 153 -62.96 64.09 -15.65
C LEU A 153 -63.54 62.99 -16.57
N TRP A 154 -63.38 61.71 -16.24
CA TRP A 154 -63.81 60.61 -17.12
C TRP A 154 -65.11 59.92 -16.67
N LEU A 155 -65.42 59.86 -15.37
CA LEU A 155 -66.62 59.16 -14.88
C LEU A 155 -67.93 59.69 -15.49
N PRO A 156 -68.13 61.02 -15.63
CA PRO A 156 -69.32 61.54 -16.31
C PRO A 156 -69.39 61.11 -17.78
N ARG A 157 -68.24 61.01 -18.45
CA ARG A 157 -68.17 60.60 -19.87
C ARG A 157 -68.54 59.14 -20.04
N ILE A 158 -68.07 58.25 -19.16
CA ILE A 158 -68.51 56.85 -19.15
C ILE A 158 -70.02 56.77 -19.04
N ASN A 159 -70.61 57.48 -18.06
CA ASN A 159 -72.06 57.44 -17.87
C ASN A 159 -72.82 57.99 -19.08
N THR A 160 -72.33 59.06 -19.71
CA THR A 160 -72.91 59.60 -20.94
C THR A 160 -72.82 58.61 -22.12
N ILE A 161 -71.69 57.92 -22.30
CA ILE A 161 -71.45 57.03 -23.45
C ILE A 161 -72.17 55.69 -23.27
N THR A 162 -72.22 55.17 -22.04
CA THR A 162 -72.59 53.76 -21.76
C THR A 162 -73.82 53.60 -20.88
N GLY A 163 -74.28 54.67 -20.22
CA GLY A 163 -75.31 54.60 -19.19
C GLY A 163 -74.88 53.88 -17.91
N LYS A 164 -73.58 53.59 -17.73
CA LYS A 164 -73.04 52.95 -16.52
C LYS A 164 -72.43 53.97 -15.56
N THR A 165 -72.79 53.84 -14.29
CA THR A 165 -72.16 54.57 -13.18
C THR A 165 -71.16 53.65 -12.49
N LEU A 166 -69.88 53.99 -12.54
CA LEU A 166 -68.83 53.30 -11.80
C LEU A 166 -68.63 53.97 -10.44
N THR A 167 -68.41 53.18 -9.38
CA THR A 167 -68.18 53.68 -8.02
C THR A 167 -66.85 53.18 -7.47
N ALA A 168 -66.23 53.97 -6.56
CA ALA A 168 -64.92 53.64 -5.99
C ALA A 168 -64.91 52.34 -5.15
N THR A 169 -66.09 51.83 -4.81
CA THR A 169 -66.28 50.58 -4.05
C THR A 169 -66.41 49.35 -4.95
N MET A 170 -66.48 49.50 -6.27
CA MET A 170 -66.58 48.35 -7.18
C MET A 170 -65.29 47.53 -7.15
N THR A 171 -65.43 46.21 -6.99
CA THR A 171 -64.33 45.26 -7.15
C THR A 171 -63.97 45.09 -8.63
N THR A 172 -62.79 44.51 -8.91
CA THR A 172 -62.38 44.14 -10.27
C THR A 172 -63.43 43.29 -10.99
N ASP A 173 -64.06 42.34 -10.30
CA ASP A 173 -65.09 41.48 -10.88
C ASP A 173 -66.38 42.27 -11.20
N GLN A 174 -66.75 43.24 -10.35
CA GLN A 174 -67.90 44.11 -10.62
C GLN A 174 -67.64 45.04 -11.81
N LEU A 175 -66.42 45.59 -11.92
CA LEU A 175 -66.01 46.39 -13.07
C LEU A 175 -66.01 45.56 -14.36
N LYS A 176 -65.50 44.32 -14.28
CA LYS A 176 -65.55 43.36 -15.38
C LYS A 176 -66.97 43.07 -15.84
N ALA A 177 -67.85 42.71 -14.92
CA ALA A 177 -69.26 42.44 -15.23
C ALA A 177 -69.98 43.66 -15.83
N ALA A 178 -69.69 44.87 -15.34
CA ALA A 178 -70.27 46.09 -15.89
C ALA A 178 -69.81 46.37 -17.33
N CYS A 179 -68.55 46.07 -17.65
CA CYS A 179 -67.99 46.19 -19.00
C CYS A 179 -68.59 45.15 -19.96
N GLU A 180 -68.63 43.90 -19.55
CA GLU A 180 -69.21 42.81 -20.35
C GLU A 180 -70.72 43.05 -20.59
N GLY A 181 -71.41 43.65 -19.62
CA GLY A 181 -72.82 44.03 -19.73
C GLY A 181 -73.14 45.14 -20.74
N ILE A 182 -72.12 45.82 -21.29
CA ILE A 182 -72.26 46.74 -22.43
C ILE A 182 -71.65 46.16 -23.72
N GLY A 183 -71.33 44.86 -23.73
CA GLY A 183 -70.70 44.18 -24.86
C GLY A 183 -69.19 44.44 -25.01
N GLY A 184 -68.55 45.01 -23.98
CA GLY A 184 -67.13 45.31 -24.00
C GLY A 184 -66.23 44.17 -23.52
N THR A 185 -64.94 44.28 -23.82
CA THR A 185 -63.90 43.41 -23.25
C THR A 185 -63.16 44.13 -22.13
N PHE A 186 -63.20 43.58 -20.92
CA PHE A 186 -62.52 44.15 -19.75
C PHE A 186 -61.04 43.78 -19.73
N PHE A 187 -60.18 44.77 -19.48
CA PHE A 187 -58.76 44.58 -19.22
C PHE A 187 -58.39 45.19 -17.86
N PRO A 188 -57.77 44.43 -16.95
CA PRO A 188 -57.32 44.97 -15.68
C PRO A 188 -56.19 45.99 -15.86
N ALA A 189 -56.00 46.83 -14.85
CA ALA A 189 -54.84 47.71 -14.76
C ALA A 189 -53.53 46.89 -14.71
N ASP A 190 -52.47 47.45 -15.27
CA ASP A 190 -51.12 46.90 -15.15
C ASP A 190 -50.61 46.96 -13.71
N THR A 191 -49.70 46.05 -13.39
CA THR A 191 -49.09 46.00 -12.06
C THR A 191 -48.09 47.14 -11.90
N ILE A 192 -48.36 48.02 -10.93
CA ILE A 192 -47.41 49.03 -10.48
C ILE A 192 -46.30 48.35 -9.68
N GLN A 193 -45.06 48.56 -10.09
CA GLN A 193 -43.90 48.11 -9.33
C GLN A 193 -43.66 49.05 -8.14
N THR A 194 -43.98 48.58 -6.94
CA THR A 194 -43.94 49.38 -5.71
C THR A 194 -42.87 48.94 -4.72
N THR A 195 -42.16 47.84 -4.99
CA THR A 195 -41.12 47.30 -4.09
C THR A 195 -39.72 47.48 -4.68
N THR A 196 -38.71 47.62 -3.82
CA THR A 196 -37.30 47.62 -4.22
C THR A 196 -36.93 46.37 -5.02
N ALA A 197 -37.48 45.21 -4.66
CA ALA A 197 -37.25 43.95 -5.39
C ALA A 197 -37.84 44.00 -6.81
N SER A 198 -39.06 44.52 -6.98
CA SER A 198 -39.64 44.72 -8.33
C SER A 198 -38.82 45.72 -9.13
N LEU A 199 -38.49 46.88 -8.53
CA LEU A 199 -37.72 47.91 -9.22
C LEU A 199 -36.37 47.39 -9.68
N ASN A 200 -35.66 46.60 -8.86
CA ASN A 200 -34.36 46.00 -9.17
C ASN A 200 -34.41 44.85 -10.20
N ALA A 201 -35.59 44.31 -10.55
CA ALA A 201 -35.74 43.21 -11.53
C ALA A 201 -35.59 43.67 -13.00
N GLY A 202 -34.85 44.76 -13.24
CA GLY A 202 -34.47 45.22 -14.57
C GLY A 202 -33.21 44.51 -15.10
N TYR A 203 -32.69 44.99 -16.23
CA TYR A 203 -31.57 44.40 -16.98
C TYR A 203 -30.32 44.08 -16.13
N ALA A 204 -30.05 44.84 -15.07
CA ALA A 204 -28.93 44.60 -14.17
C ALA A 204 -29.06 43.26 -13.41
N ALA A 205 -30.26 42.91 -12.92
CA ALA A 205 -30.49 41.67 -12.18
C ALA A 205 -30.36 40.43 -13.08
N ASP A 206 -30.85 40.52 -14.31
CA ASP A 206 -30.73 39.43 -15.30
C ASP A 206 -29.26 39.14 -15.65
N ILE A 207 -28.39 40.16 -15.66
CA ILE A 207 -26.95 39.99 -15.87
C ILE A 207 -26.27 39.36 -14.66
N VAL A 208 -26.60 39.78 -13.43
CA VAL A 208 -25.88 39.27 -12.23
C VAL A 208 -26.37 37.92 -11.73
N ALA A 209 -27.60 37.49 -12.07
CA ALA A 209 -28.13 36.18 -11.68
C ALA A 209 -27.24 34.98 -12.08
N PRO A 210 -26.78 34.84 -13.33
CA PRO A 210 -25.88 33.73 -13.70
C PRO A 210 -24.52 33.84 -13.01
N LEU A 211 -24.00 35.06 -12.79
CA LEU A 211 -22.74 35.28 -12.07
C LEU A 211 -22.84 34.85 -10.60
N ASN A 212 -23.94 35.17 -9.92
CA ASN A 212 -24.18 34.74 -8.54
C ASN A 212 -24.30 33.21 -8.43
N THR A 213 -24.91 32.56 -9.43
CA THR A 213 -24.97 31.10 -9.51
C THR A 213 -23.56 30.50 -9.64
N GLN A 214 -22.72 31.06 -10.52
CA GLN A 214 -21.32 30.64 -10.68
C GLN A 214 -20.51 30.85 -9.40
N ILE A 215 -20.69 31.97 -8.71
CA ILE A 215 -20.03 32.23 -7.41
C ILE A 215 -20.43 31.18 -6.38
N GLY A 216 -21.72 30.81 -6.31
CA GLY A 216 -22.21 29.75 -5.46
C GLY A 216 -21.53 28.41 -5.74
N GLN A 217 -21.44 28.02 -7.02
CA GLN A 217 -20.80 26.79 -7.44
C GLN A 217 -19.30 26.77 -7.10
N LEU A 218 -18.57 27.86 -7.41
CA LEU A 218 -17.14 27.97 -7.13
C LEU A 218 -16.84 27.86 -5.63
N ASN A 219 -17.71 28.39 -4.76
CA ASN A 219 -17.57 28.23 -3.31
C ASN A 219 -17.78 26.78 -2.85
N ALA A 220 -18.73 26.05 -3.44
CA ALA A 220 -18.94 24.63 -3.14
C ALA A 220 -17.77 23.75 -3.62
N ASP A 221 -17.25 24.02 -4.82
CA ASP A 221 -16.09 23.32 -5.37
C ASP A 221 -14.84 23.54 -4.52
N LYS A 222 -14.61 24.78 -4.06
CA LYS A 222 -13.52 25.12 -3.13
C LYS A 222 -13.60 24.30 -1.84
N LEU A 223 -14.78 24.17 -1.24
CA LEU A 223 -14.96 23.41 0.00
C LEU A 223 -14.68 21.91 -0.22
N THR A 224 -15.12 21.37 -1.36
CA THR A 224 -14.86 19.99 -1.76
C THR A 224 -13.36 19.73 -1.92
N LEU A 225 -12.66 20.62 -2.63
CA LEU A 225 -11.21 20.52 -2.82
C LEU A 225 -10.44 20.62 -1.50
N GLN A 226 -10.89 21.46 -0.56
CA GLN A 226 -10.29 21.55 0.77
C GLN A 226 -10.42 20.21 1.53
N GLY A 227 -11.60 19.57 1.51
CA GLY A 227 -11.79 18.26 2.13
C GLY A 227 -10.93 17.15 1.51
N ALA A 228 -10.75 17.18 0.19
CA ALA A 228 -9.85 16.25 -0.51
C ALA A 228 -8.38 16.46 -0.11
N LEU A 229 -7.94 17.72 0.02
CA LEU A 229 -6.59 18.06 0.47
C LEU A 229 -6.33 17.58 1.90
N ASP A 230 -7.28 17.77 2.81
CA ASP A 230 -7.17 17.33 4.20
C ASP A 230 -7.07 15.79 4.29
N THR A 231 -7.86 15.08 3.47
CA THR A 231 -7.80 13.62 3.35
C THR A 231 -6.43 13.14 2.83
N ALA A 232 -5.92 13.77 1.77
CA ALA A 232 -4.61 13.45 1.21
C ALA A 232 -3.47 13.69 2.21
N ASN A 233 -3.54 14.77 2.98
CA ASN A 233 -2.58 15.06 4.06
C ASN A 233 -2.64 14.01 5.19
N GLY A 234 -3.84 13.54 5.53
CA GLY A 234 -4.02 12.44 6.48
C GLY A 234 -3.38 11.14 5.98
N ALA A 235 -3.63 10.78 4.71
CA ALA A 235 -3.04 9.60 4.07
C ALA A 235 -1.50 9.69 4.00
N LYS A 236 -0.95 10.86 3.65
CA LYS A 236 0.50 11.10 3.64
C LYS A 236 1.10 10.89 5.03
N THR A 237 0.48 11.42 6.08
CA THR A 237 0.96 11.26 7.46
C THR A 237 0.97 9.79 7.89
N ALA A 238 -0.06 9.02 7.53
CA ALA A 238 -0.12 7.59 7.80
C ALA A 238 0.99 6.82 7.04
N ALA A 239 1.23 7.17 5.77
CA ALA A 239 2.30 6.57 4.97
C ALA A 239 3.69 6.87 5.55
N ASP A 240 3.94 8.11 6.00
CA ASP A 240 5.19 8.49 6.65
C ASP A 240 5.41 7.69 7.95
N ALA A 241 4.36 7.48 8.75
CA ALA A 241 4.42 6.65 9.95
C ALA A 241 4.69 5.17 9.64
N ALA A 242 4.03 4.62 8.62
CA ALA A 242 4.25 3.25 8.17
C ALA A 242 5.69 3.03 7.67
N LYS A 243 6.23 4.00 6.93
CA LYS A 243 7.62 4.00 6.49
C LYS A 243 8.60 4.00 7.67
N ALA A 244 8.40 4.88 8.65
CA ALA A 244 9.25 4.94 9.85
C ALA A 244 9.24 3.61 10.63
N LYS A 245 8.07 2.96 10.73
CA LYS A 245 7.98 1.63 11.33
C LYS A 245 8.75 0.57 10.54
N ALA A 246 8.61 0.56 9.21
CA ALA A 246 9.34 -0.40 8.38
C ALA A 246 10.87 -0.23 8.46
N GLU A 247 11.34 1.03 8.55
CA GLU A 247 12.77 1.33 8.75
C GLU A 247 13.28 0.81 10.11
N ALA A 248 12.47 0.92 11.17
CA ALA A 248 12.80 0.35 12.48
C ALA A 248 12.83 -1.19 12.46
N ASP A 249 11.81 -1.82 11.88
CA ASP A 249 11.74 -3.29 11.77
C ASP A 249 12.92 -3.85 10.95
N LEU A 250 13.37 -3.12 9.92
CA LEU A 250 14.56 -3.48 9.14
C LEU A 250 15.84 -3.39 9.98
N ALA A 251 15.99 -2.35 10.81
CA ALA A 251 17.14 -2.21 11.70
C ALA A 251 17.22 -3.37 12.71
N ASP A 252 16.08 -3.76 13.29
CA ASP A 252 16.00 -4.92 14.19
C ASP A 252 16.34 -6.23 13.48
N ALA A 253 15.88 -6.43 12.23
CA ALA A 253 16.21 -7.60 11.44
C ALA A 253 17.71 -7.69 11.11
N ILE A 254 18.35 -6.56 10.80
CA ILE A 254 19.81 -6.49 10.58
C ILE A 254 20.56 -6.85 11.87
N ALA A 255 20.14 -6.33 13.03
CA ALA A 255 20.75 -6.66 14.31
C ALA A 255 20.59 -8.16 14.65
N ALA A 256 19.41 -8.72 14.43
CA ALA A 256 19.14 -10.15 14.62
C ALA A 256 20.00 -11.03 13.71
N LYS A 257 20.17 -10.64 12.43
CA LYS A 257 21.06 -11.32 11.48
C LYS A 257 22.51 -11.33 11.96
N SER A 258 23.05 -10.18 12.36
CA SER A 258 24.42 -10.08 12.88
C SER A 258 24.65 -10.94 14.13
N ALA A 259 23.65 -11.00 15.02
CA ALA A 259 23.69 -11.87 16.19
C ALA A 259 23.69 -13.36 15.81
N ALA A 260 22.90 -13.75 14.80
CA ALA A 260 22.88 -15.12 14.29
C ALA A 260 24.23 -15.50 13.64
N GLU A 261 24.82 -14.62 12.84
CA GLU A 261 26.14 -14.82 12.23
C GLU A 261 27.24 -15.04 13.29
N SER A 262 27.21 -14.27 14.38
CA SER A 262 28.14 -14.45 15.51
C SER A 262 27.95 -15.81 16.22
N ARG A 263 26.69 -16.26 16.39
CA ARG A 263 26.38 -17.58 16.96
C ARG A 263 26.87 -18.72 16.07
N ILE A 264 26.71 -18.59 14.74
CA ILE A 264 27.22 -19.57 13.77
C ILE A 264 28.74 -19.66 13.87
N ALA A 265 29.46 -18.54 13.84
CA ALA A 265 30.91 -18.53 13.98
C ALA A 265 31.40 -19.19 15.29
N THR A 266 30.68 -18.95 16.38
CA THR A 266 30.95 -19.59 17.68
C THR A 266 30.72 -21.11 17.61
N ALA A 267 29.63 -21.55 16.99
CA ALA A 267 29.32 -22.97 16.83
C ALA A 267 30.35 -23.69 15.94
N GLU A 268 30.78 -23.07 14.83
CA GLU A 268 31.83 -23.60 13.96
C GLU A 268 33.17 -23.77 14.71
N ALA A 269 33.55 -22.80 15.55
CA ALA A 269 34.74 -22.90 16.38
C ALA A 269 34.63 -24.05 17.40
N ALA A 270 33.46 -24.23 18.02
CA ALA A 270 33.21 -25.32 18.97
C ALA A 270 33.27 -26.70 18.30
N VAL A 271 32.69 -26.86 17.10
CA VAL A 271 32.77 -28.10 16.31
C VAL A 271 34.22 -28.42 15.96
N LYS A 272 34.99 -27.43 15.49
CA LYS A 272 36.41 -27.62 15.17
C LYS A 272 37.23 -28.05 16.39
N ALA A 273 36.95 -27.49 17.56
CA ALA A 273 37.59 -27.89 18.81
C ALA A 273 37.21 -29.32 19.23
N ALA A 274 35.93 -29.69 19.09
CA ALA A 274 35.45 -31.04 19.38
C ALA A 274 36.08 -32.08 18.44
N ASP A 275 36.21 -31.79 17.15
CA ASP A 275 36.90 -32.67 16.19
C ASP A 275 38.39 -32.83 16.51
N ALA A 276 39.08 -31.74 16.89
CA ALA A 276 40.48 -31.82 17.31
C ALA A 276 40.66 -32.68 18.57
N ALA A 277 39.74 -32.56 19.54
CA ALA A 277 39.72 -33.40 20.75
C ALA A 277 39.46 -34.87 20.40
N ARG A 278 38.51 -35.16 19.51
CA ARG A 278 38.21 -36.52 19.02
C ARG A 278 39.43 -37.16 18.36
N VAL A 279 40.08 -36.47 17.43
CA VAL A 279 41.30 -36.97 16.75
C VAL A 279 42.42 -37.26 17.74
N THR A 280 42.58 -36.40 18.77
CA THR A 280 43.58 -36.60 19.82
C THR A 280 43.26 -37.84 20.65
N ALA A 281 41.99 -38.06 21.01
CA ALA A 281 41.55 -39.25 21.73
C ALA A 281 41.74 -40.54 20.90
N GLU A 282 41.37 -40.52 19.61
CA GLU A 282 41.56 -41.65 18.68
C GLU A 282 43.06 -42.02 18.55
N LYS A 283 43.96 -41.04 18.46
CA LYS A 283 45.41 -41.27 18.46
C LYS A 283 45.90 -41.87 19.78
N GLY A 284 45.39 -41.37 20.92
CA GLY A 284 45.71 -41.91 22.25
C GLY A 284 45.30 -43.37 22.41
N ALA A 285 44.09 -43.72 21.95
CA ALA A 285 43.59 -45.10 21.95
C ALA A 285 44.47 -46.00 21.07
N ALA A 286 44.78 -45.58 19.83
CA ALA A 286 45.64 -46.35 18.93
C ALA A 286 47.05 -46.59 19.48
N ALA A 287 47.64 -45.59 20.17
CA ALA A 287 48.93 -45.73 20.84
C ALA A 287 48.87 -46.74 22.01
N SER A 288 47.78 -46.74 22.78
CA SER A 288 47.56 -47.70 23.85
C SER A 288 47.42 -49.13 23.33
N ASP A 289 46.66 -49.34 22.25
CA ASP A 289 46.50 -50.64 21.60
C ASP A 289 47.82 -51.18 21.04
N ALA A 290 48.63 -50.30 20.43
CA ALA A 290 49.97 -50.65 19.95
C ALA A 290 50.90 -51.08 21.11
N ALA A 291 50.88 -50.33 22.22
CA ALA A 291 51.65 -50.67 23.41
C ALA A 291 51.21 -52.02 24.02
N ALA A 292 49.91 -52.28 24.10
CA ALA A 292 49.36 -53.55 24.58
C ALA A 292 49.78 -54.73 23.68
N THR A 293 49.78 -54.54 22.37
CA THR A 293 50.23 -55.55 21.40
C THR A 293 51.72 -55.87 21.57
N SER A 294 52.57 -54.83 21.72
CA SER A 294 54.00 -55.01 22.00
C SER A 294 54.23 -55.76 23.32
N ALA A 295 53.56 -55.35 24.39
CA ALA A 295 53.68 -56.00 25.70
C ALA A 295 53.27 -57.49 25.67
N LYS A 296 52.24 -57.83 24.88
CA LYS A 296 51.82 -59.23 24.69
C LYS A 296 52.87 -60.04 23.92
N ALA A 297 53.51 -59.45 22.91
CA ALA A 297 54.61 -60.08 22.18
C ALA A 297 55.82 -60.32 23.10
N ASP A 298 56.21 -59.33 23.90
CA ASP A 298 57.31 -59.44 24.87
C ASP A 298 57.05 -60.52 25.92
N ALA A 299 55.82 -60.56 26.48
CA ALA A 299 55.41 -61.59 27.43
C ALA A 299 55.48 -63.01 26.81
N THR A 300 55.09 -63.15 25.53
CA THR A 300 55.18 -64.42 24.80
C THR A 300 56.64 -64.85 24.60
N ALA A 301 57.52 -63.92 24.19
CA ALA A 301 58.93 -64.18 24.00
C ALA A 301 59.62 -64.60 25.32
N LEU A 302 59.30 -63.92 26.42
CA LEU A 302 59.83 -64.25 27.75
C LEU A 302 59.39 -65.66 28.19
N ARG A 303 58.13 -66.02 27.96
CA ARG A 303 57.59 -67.36 28.27
C ARG A 303 58.36 -68.45 27.52
N LEU A 304 58.67 -68.26 26.24
CA LEU A 304 59.44 -69.23 25.44
C LEU A 304 60.89 -69.38 25.91
N LYS A 305 61.54 -68.31 26.38
CA LYS A 305 62.90 -68.38 26.97
C LYS A 305 62.94 -69.10 28.31
N LEU A 306 61.85 -69.05 29.08
CA LEU A 306 61.74 -69.70 30.39
C LEU A 306 61.33 -71.19 30.31
N THR A 307 61.11 -71.74 29.12
CA THR A 307 60.75 -73.16 28.94
C THR A 307 61.84 -74.07 29.52
N ARG A 308 61.47 -74.93 30.49
CA ARG A 308 62.42 -75.85 31.15
C ARG A 308 62.96 -76.87 30.16
N LEU A 309 64.25 -77.21 30.29
CA LEU A 309 64.87 -78.24 29.47
C LEU A 309 64.33 -79.62 29.90
N GLN A 310 63.86 -80.39 28.93
CA GLN A 310 63.40 -81.77 29.08
C GLN A 310 63.96 -82.59 27.93
N VAL A 311 64.29 -83.84 28.19
CA VAL A 311 64.74 -84.78 27.16
C VAL A 311 63.85 -86.02 27.20
N ALA A 312 63.40 -86.45 26.03
CA ALA A 312 62.57 -87.62 25.84
C ALA A 312 63.11 -88.44 24.67
N VAL A 313 63.37 -89.72 24.91
CA VAL A 313 63.67 -90.69 23.86
C VAL A 313 62.46 -91.60 23.69
N ALA A 314 61.84 -91.55 22.51
CA ALA A 314 60.57 -92.25 22.24
C ALA A 314 60.73 -93.78 22.21
N SER A 315 61.85 -94.27 21.67
CA SER A 315 62.20 -95.69 21.62
C SER A 315 63.70 -95.83 21.81
N LEU A 316 64.11 -96.60 22.83
CA LEU A 316 65.51 -96.88 23.08
C LEU A 316 65.96 -98.02 22.15
N PRO A 317 67.00 -97.82 21.33
CA PRO A 317 67.57 -98.91 20.56
C PRO A 317 68.27 -99.90 21.50
N THR A 318 68.41 -101.15 21.05
CA THR A 318 69.31 -102.11 21.71
C THR A 318 70.76 -101.62 21.64
N ALA A 319 71.64 -102.15 22.49
CA ALA A 319 73.06 -101.80 22.46
C ALA A 319 73.70 -101.99 21.07
N SER A 320 73.28 -103.00 20.31
CA SER A 320 73.76 -103.22 18.93
C SER A 320 73.23 -102.16 17.96
N GLU A 321 71.93 -101.86 18.00
CA GLU A 321 71.29 -100.84 17.16
C GLU A 321 71.82 -99.43 17.47
N MET A 322 72.10 -99.12 18.74
CA MET A 322 72.77 -97.88 19.14
C MET A 322 74.17 -97.77 18.51
N ALA A 323 74.87 -98.90 18.33
CA ALA A 323 76.21 -98.92 17.76
C ALA A 323 76.23 -98.81 16.22
N SER A 324 75.15 -99.18 15.53
CA SER A 324 75.00 -99.07 14.07
C SER A 324 74.30 -97.78 13.65
N ASP A 325 73.12 -97.52 14.20
CA ASP A 325 72.15 -96.55 13.68
C ASP A 325 72.00 -95.32 14.58
N GLY A 326 72.30 -95.47 15.87
CA GLY A 326 72.15 -94.42 16.88
C GLY A 326 70.72 -94.29 17.39
N MET A 327 70.38 -93.14 17.98
CA MET A 327 69.03 -92.84 18.46
C MET A 327 68.64 -91.38 18.17
N THR A 328 67.35 -91.08 18.18
CA THR A 328 66.85 -89.69 18.15
C THR A 328 66.25 -89.34 19.51
N ALA A 329 66.73 -88.26 20.11
CA ALA A 329 66.16 -87.67 21.30
C ALA A 329 65.35 -86.41 20.92
N THR A 330 64.14 -86.31 21.45
CA THR A 330 63.36 -85.07 21.42
C THR A 330 63.71 -84.27 22.67
N VAL A 331 64.03 -82.99 22.49
CA VAL A 331 64.37 -82.06 23.57
C VAL A 331 63.36 -80.94 23.54
N ASN A 332 62.70 -80.67 24.67
CA ASN A 332 61.91 -79.45 24.85
C ASN A 332 62.72 -78.49 25.71
N GLY A 333 62.73 -77.20 25.39
CA GLY A 333 63.54 -76.24 26.14
C GLY A 333 63.48 -74.83 25.56
N PRO A 334 64.37 -73.93 25.98
CA PRO A 334 64.36 -72.55 25.49
C PRO A 334 64.54 -72.50 23.97
N ALA A 335 63.61 -71.84 23.28
CA ALA A 335 63.61 -71.73 21.82
C ALA A 335 64.86 -70.99 21.30
N GLY A 336 65.45 -71.48 20.22
CA GLY A 336 66.65 -70.93 19.58
C GLY A 336 67.98 -71.33 20.24
N GLU A 337 67.95 -71.97 21.40
CA GLU A 337 69.18 -72.38 22.11
C GLU A 337 69.78 -73.66 21.52
N PRO A 338 71.12 -73.76 21.44
CA PRO A 338 71.80 -74.99 21.05
C PRO A 338 71.74 -76.03 22.17
N VAL A 339 71.42 -77.27 21.81
CA VAL A 339 71.37 -78.42 22.72
C VAL A 339 72.36 -79.50 22.32
N THR A 340 73.04 -80.09 23.31
CA THR A 340 73.86 -81.29 23.17
C THR A 340 73.20 -82.44 23.93
N VAL A 341 72.94 -83.57 23.27
CA VAL A 341 72.45 -84.80 23.92
C VAL A 341 73.57 -85.82 23.98
N ARG A 342 73.78 -86.40 25.15
CA ARG A 342 74.82 -87.40 25.43
C ARG A 342 74.19 -88.63 26.05
N VAL A 343 74.73 -89.80 25.74
CA VAL A 343 74.37 -91.05 26.41
C VAL A 343 75.55 -91.46 27.25
N LEU A 344 75.32 -91.56 28.55
CA LEU A 344 76.34 -91.87 29.54
C LEU A 344 76.10 -93.27 30.11
N VAL A 345 77.17 -94.02 30.34
CA VAL A 345 77.13 -95.19 31.21
C VAL A 345 77.54 -94.81 32.64
N THR A 346 77.25 -95.67 33.60
CA THR A 346 77.77 -95.50 34.97
C THR A 346 79.30 -95.60 34.99
N GLU A 347 79.95 -94.95 35.95
CA GLU A 347 81.42 -94.94 36.03
C GLU A 347 81.99 -96.37 36.18
N THR A 348 81.34 -97.20 36.99
CA THR A 348 81.67 -98.62 37.16
C THR A 348 81.63 -99.36 35.82
N ARG A 349 80.61 -99.10 34.99
CA ARG A 349 80.49 -99.73 33.67
C ARG A 349 81.49 -99.17 32.67
N ALA A 350 81.80 -97.88 32.71
CA ALA A 350 82.86 -97.30 31.87
C ALA A 350 84.21 -97.98 32.13
N ARG A 351 84.57 -98.18 33.42
CA ARG A 351 85.79 -98.90 33.81
C ARG A 351 85.77 -100.36 33.36
N ALA A 352 84.65 -101.07 33.55
CA ALA A 352 84.49 -102.46 33.10
C ALA A 352 84.61 -102.61 31.57
N LEU A 353 84.10 -101.63 30.82
CA LEU A 353 84.18 -101.57 29.35
C LEU A 353 85.48 -100.93 28.84
N LYS A 354 86.44 -100.61 29.73
CA LYS A 354 87.72 -99.96 29.43
C LYS A 354 87.57 -98.64 28.64
N LEU A 355 86.49 -97.92 28.89
CA LEU A 355 86.22 -96.61 28.30
C LEU A 355 86.95 -95.50 29.08
N LYS A 356 87.61 -94.58 28.36
CA LYS A 356 88.22 -93.37 28.95
C LYS A 356 87.19 -92.30 29.35
N SER A 357 85.96 -92.39 28.84
CA SER A 357 84.85 -91.47 29.12
C SER A 357 83.58 -92.25 29.40
N ARG A 358 82.71 -91.70 30.25
CA ARG A 358 81.36 -92.24 30.47
C ARG A 358 80.44 -92.04 29.27
N VAL A 359 80.77 -91.12 28.36
CA VAL A 359 79.95 -90.81 27.19
C VAL A 359 80.18 -91.85 26.09
N ILE A 360 79.16 -92.62 25.79
CA ILE A 360 79.19 -93.65 24.75
C ILE A 360 78.55 -93.18 23.44
N ALA A 361 77.66 -92.19 23.48
CA ALA A 361 77.05 -91.59 22.30
C ALA A 361 76.82 -90.09 22.52
N SER A 362 76.87 -89.29 21.45
CA SER A 362 76.61 -87.85 21.52
C SER A 362 76.04 -87.30 20.22
N GLY A 363 75.25 -86.24 20.32
CA GLY A 363 74.72 -85.46 19.20
C GLY A 363 74.44 -84.02 19.62
N THR A 364 74.40 -83.12 18.66
CA THR A 364 74.06 -81.70 18.86
C THR A 364 72.93 -81.28 17.92
N GLY A 365 72.16 -80.29 18.32
CA GLY A 365 71.12 -79.66 17.53
C GLY A 365 70.69 -78.32 18.13
N THR A 366 69.62 -77.74 17.60
CA THR A 366 69.05 -76.47 18.09
C THR A 366 67.58 -76.68 18.41
N ILE A 367 67.09 -76.06 19.48
CA ILE A 367 65.67 -76.08 19.83
C ILE A 367 64.94 -75.08 18.93
N GLY A 368 63.92 -75.54 18.21
CA GLY A 368 63.13 -74.73 17.29
C GLY A 368 62.33 -73.62 17.96
N SER A 369 61.73 -72.75 17.15
CA SER A 369 60.91 -71.61 17.60
C SER A 369 59.66 -72.01 18.39
N ASP A 370 59.24 -73.28 18.28
CA ASP A 370 58.14 -73.88 19.05
C ASP A 370 58.58 -74.47 20.41
N ALA A 371 59.83 -74.19 20.82
CA ALA A 371 60.46 -74.71 22.03
C ALA A 371 60.71 -76.24 22.00
N THR A 372 60.75 -76.85 20.82
CA THR A 372 61.09 -78.27 20.63
C THR A 372 62.23 -78.47 19.63
N GLY A 373 63.12 -79.42 19.90
CA GLY A 373 64.26 -79.76 19.05
C GLY A 373 64.42 -81.28 18.95
N ARG A 374 64.86 -81.76 17.79
CA ARG A 374 65.18 -83.19 17.59
C ARG A 374 66.68 -83.34 17.35
N VAL A 375 67.33 -84.16 18.18
CA VAL A 375 68.77 -84.39 18.14
C VAL A 375 69.03 -85.84 17.81
N THR A 376 69.78 -86.10 16.74
CA THR A 376 70.26 -87.44 16.41
C THR A 376 71.58 -87.69 17.13
N VAL A 377 71.62 -88.75 17.94
CA VAL A 377 72.71 -89.11 18.83
C VAL A 377 73.34 -90.39 18.31
N LYS A 378 74.63 -90.34 17.98
CA LYS A 378 75.37 -91.50 17.45
C LYS A 378 76.43 -91.96 18.43
N ALA A 379 76.69 -93.26 18.44
CA ALA A 379 77.75 -93.84 19.26
C ALA A 379 79.12 -93.25 18.86
N THR A 380 79.95 -92.95 19.85
CA THR A 380 81.34 -92.58 19.61
C THR A 380 82.11 -93.83 19.16
N THR A 381 83.24 -93.68 18.47
CA THR A 381 84.03 -94.83 18.00
C THR A 381 84.38 -95.80 19.13
N ALA A 382 84.71 -95.28 20.31
CA ALA A 382 84.95 -96.08 21.52
C ALA A 382 83.65 -96.66 22.10
N GLY A 383 82.57 -95.87 22.13
CA GLY A 383 81.25 -96.29 22.59
C GLY A 383 80.66 -97.42 21.75
N ALA A 384 80.76 -97.37 20.42
CA ALA A 384 80.28 -98.42 19.52
C ALA A 384 81.01 -99.75 19.76
N LYS A 385 82.32 -99.70 20.04
CA LYS A 385 83.10 -100.89 20.42
C LYS A 385 82.63 -101.44 21.77
N ALA A 386 82.39 -100.58 22.76
CA ALA A 386 81.92 -100.97 24.08
C ALA A 386 80.49 -101.52 24.06
N LEU A 387 79.61 -100.94 23.26
CA LEU A 387 78.23 -101.40 23.05
C LEU A 387 78.18 -102.79 22.43
N ARG A 388 79.00 -103.06 21.41
CA ARG A 388 79.12 -104.41 20.80
C ARG A 388 79.71 -105.45 21.75
N ALA A 389 80.54 -105.03 22.70
CA ALA A 389 81.15 -105.90 23.70
C ALA A 389 80.28 -106.12 24.95
N ALA A 390 79.25 -105.31 25.14
CA ALA A 390 78.36 -105.40 26.30
C ALA A 390 77.46 -106.65 26.17
N LYS A 391 77.54 -107.56 27.13
CA LYS A 391 76.62 -108.70 27.25
C LYS A 391 75.48 -108.34 28.20
N GLY A 392 74.25 -108.34 27.69
CA GLY A 392 73.02 -108.05 28.45
C GLY A 392 72.62 -106.57 28.48
N LYS A 393 71.55 -106.26 29.22
CA LYS A 393 70.98 -104.92 29.36
C LYS A 393 71.98 -103.92 29.95
N LEU A 394 72.20 -102.80 29.28
CA LEU A 394 73.12 -101.74 29.68
C LEU A 394 72.36 -100.52 30.19
N GLY A 395 72.41 -100.28 31.51
CA GLY A 395 71.88 -99.04 32.09
C GLY A 395 72.65 -97.83 31.59
N VAL A 396 71.92 -96.86 31.03
CA VAL A 396 72.46 -95.61 30.50
C VAL A 396 71.65 -94.41 30.99
N THR A 397 72.27 -93.23 30.99
CA THR A 397 71.60 -91.96 31.22
C THR A 397 71.69 -91.14 29.95
N VAL A 398 70.54 -90.78 29.39
CA VAL A 398 70.44 -89.80 28.30
C VAL A 398 70.38 -88.42 28.92
N GLN A 399 71.38 -87.59 28.66
CA GLN A 399 71.51 -86.26 29.20
C GLN A 399 71.43 -85.23 28.07
N ALA A 400 70.49 -84.29 28.15
CA ALA A 400 70.50 -83.09 27.32
C ALA A 400 71.11 -81.91 28.10
N LEU A 401 71.94 -81.14 27.42
CA LEU A 401 72.64 -79.95 27.93
C LEU A 401 72.34 -78.79 26.99
N SER A 402 71.85 -77.67 27.51
CA SER A 402 71.57 -76.45 26.73
C SER A 402 71.89 -75.25 27.62
N GLY A 403 72.99 -74.55 27.33
CA GLY A 403 73.50 -73.47 28.19
C GLY A 403 73.81 -73.96 29.61
N ASP A 404 73.14 -73.35 30.60
CA ASP A 404 73.19 -73.71 32.02
C ASP A 404 72.21 -74.82 32.42
N ARG A 405 71.32 -75.24 31.51
CA ARG A 405 70.25 -76.21 31.78
C ARG A 405 70.69 -77.63 31.46
N VAL A 406 70.31 -78.55 32.33
CA VAL A 406 70.56 -79.99 32.19
C VAL A 406 69.27 -80.75 32.41
N ALA A 407 68.94 -81.64 31.48
CA ALA A 407 67.86 -82.61 31.63
C ALA A 407 68.43 -84.01 31.49
N GLN A 408 67.95 -84.95 32.29
CA GLN A 408 68.40 -86.34 32.26
C GLN A 408 67.20 -87.27 32.22
N GLN A 409 67.35 -88.35 31.48
CA GLN A 409 66.43 -89.47 31.45
C GLN A 409 67.24 -90.74 31.61
N GLU A 410 66.92 -91.54 32.63
CA GLU A 410 67.51 -92.87 32.78
C GLU A 410 66.86 -93.84 31.80
N ALA A 411 67.67 -94.75 31.27
CA ALA A 411 67.32 -95.63 30.18
C ALA A 411 68.14 -96.92 30.25
N THR A 412 67.77 -97.91 29.44
CA THR A 412 68.52 -99.16 29.32
C THR A 412 68.58 -99.55 27.85
N LEU A 413 69.80 -99.80 27.36
CA LEU A 413 70.10 -100.28 26.00
C LEU A 413 70.27 -101.81 25.95
#